data_AF-A0A3M1GY90-F1
#
_entry.id   AF-A0A3M1GY90-F1
#
_cell.length_a   1.000
_cell.length_b   1.000
_cell.length_c   1.000
_cell.angle_alpha   90.00
_cell.angle_beta   90.00
_cell.angle_gamma   90.00
#
_symmetry.space_group_name_H-M   'P 1'
#
loop_
_entity.id
_entity.type
_entity.pdbx_description
1 polymer ?
#
loop_
_entity_poly.entity_id
_entity_poly.type
_entity_poly.pdbx_seq_one_letter_code
_entity_poly.pdbx_strand_id
1 'polypeptide(L)'
;MKRVLNYRAMLALVGIFLAGAIVGGVATRAWICRKAPRPSAQEIAERHLQRLVDELALTPAQVERIRPVIGAFEAEIREARQRAFTGIREIIREMNERIEAELTPAQREAFSQMCQREFARFETFLKGRHGHGKGR
;
A
#
# COMPACT_ATOMS: atom_id res chain seq x y z
N MET A 1 47.78 11.44 -36.90
CA MET A 1 46.45 12.04 -36.61
C MET A 1 45.66 11.14 -35.65
N LYS A 2 45.64 11.45 -34.34
CA LYS A 2 44.80 10.74 -33.34
C LYS A 2 44.31 11.74 -32.28
N ARG A 3 43.45 12.71 -32.66
CA ARG A 3 42.85 13.67 -31.71
C ARG A 3 41.32 13.82 -31.79
N VAL A 4 40.67 13.09 -32.70
CA VAL A 4 39.21 13.15 -32.91
C VAL A 4 38.43 11.98 -32.29
N LEU A 5 39.10 10.95 -31.77
CA LEU A 5 38.46 9.78 -31.16
C LEU A 5 38.07 10.00 -29.68
N ASN A 6 38.73 10.93 -28.98
CA ASN A 6 38.62 11.05 -27.52
C ASN A 6 37.35 11.78 -27.06
N TYR A 7 36.93 12.84 -27.75
CA TYR A 7 35.74 13.61 -27.33
C TYR A 7 34.43 12.87 -27.61
N ARG A 8 34.35 12.11 -28.72
CA ARG A 8 33.19 11.26 -29.04
C ARG A 8 33.07 10.10 -28.08
N ALA A 9 34.19 9.44 -27.76
CA ALA A 9 34.24 8.39 -26.75
C ALA A 9 33.86 8.92 -25.36
N MET A 10 34.35 10.11 -24.99
CA MET A 10 34.01 10.76 -23.73
C MET A 10 32.53 11.13 -23.65
N LEU A 11 31.93 11.70 -24.71
CA LEU A 11 30.49 11.98 -24.78
C LEU A 11 29.65 10.71 -24.68
N ALA A 12 30.06 9.62 -25.34
CA ALA A 12 29.37 8.34 -25.24
C ALA A 12 29.42 7.76 -23.81
N LEU A 13 30.58 7.83 -23.16
CA LEU A 13 30.76 7.40 -21.77
C LEU A 13 29.88 8.22 -20.80
N VAL A 14 29.88 9.55 -20.95
CA VAL A 14 29.02 10.42 -20.13
C VAL A 14 27.55 10.12 -20.38
N GLY A 15 27.14 9.89 -21.62
CA GLY A 15 25.77 9.53 -21.97
C GLY A 15 25.32 8.20 -21.33
N ILE A 16 26.16 7.16 -21.39
CA ILE A 16 25.89 5.86 -20.75
C ILE A 16 25.81 6.01 -19.22
N PHE A 17 26.70 6.81 -18.63
CA PHE A 17 26.70 7.04 -17.19
C PHE A 17 25.44 7.79 -16.72
N LEU A 18 25.03 8.83 -17.45
CA LEU A 18 23.78 9.56 -17.17
C LEU A 18 22.55 8.66 -17.33
N ALA A 19 22.49 7.86 -18.39
CA ALA A 19 21.41 6.89 -18.58
C ALA A 19 21.37 5.87 -17.43
N GLY A 20 22.52 5.36 -17.02
CA GLY A 20 22.66 4.48 -15.86
C GLY A 20 22.22 5.13 -14.54
N ALA A 21 22.56 6.40 -14.31
CA ALA A 21 22.15 7.14 -13.12
C ALA A 21 20.64 7.40 -13.08
N ILE A 22 20.02 7.70 -14.22
CA ILE A 22 18.55 7.86 -14.31
C ILE A 22 17.86 6.53 -14.02
N VAL A 23 18.28 5.45 -14.68
CA VAL A 23 17.69 4.12 -14.49
C VAL A 23 17.91 3.63 -13.05
N GLY A 24 19.13 3.76 -12.53
CA GLY A 24 19.47 3.41 -11.15
C GLY A 24 18.70 4.22 -10.12
N GLY A 25 18.55 5.53 -10.34
CA GLY A 25 17.77 6.42 -9.48
C GLY A 25 16.29 6.08 -9.47
N VAL A 26 15.68 5.83 -10.63
CA VAL A 26 14.27 5.42 -10.72
C VAL A 26 14.04 4.04 -10.10
N ALA A 27 14.90 3.06 -10.38
CA ALA A 27 14.80 1.73 -9.81
C ALA A 27 14.94 1.76 -8.28
N THR A 28 15.91 2.51 -7.77
CA THR A 28 16.14 2.68 -6.32
C THR A 28 14.96 3.37 -5.67
N ARG A 29 14.44 4.46 -6.25
CA ARG A 29 13.25 5.14 -5.75
C ARG A 29 12.03 4.22 -5.73
N ALA A 30 11.79 3.47 -6.80
CA ALA A 30 10.69 2.51 -6.85
C ALA A 30 10.83 1.42 -5.78
N TRP A 31 12.05 0.93 -5.54
CA TRP A 31 12.32 -0.07 -4.53
C TRP A 31 12.15 0.47 -3.10
N ILE A 32 12.67 1.67 -2.83
CA ILE A 32 12.52 2.36 -1.54
C ILE A 32 11.06 2.69 -1.27
N CYS A 33 10.34 3.28 -2.23
CA CYS A 33 8.92 3.62 -2.05
C CYS A 33 8.05 2.37 -1.82
N ARG A 34 8.40 1.21 -2.38
CA ARG A 34 7.71 -0.07 -2.10
C ARG A 34 8.03 -0.65 -0.73
N LYS A 35 9.21 -0.33 -0.16
CA LYS A 35 9.68 -0.82 1.15
C LYS A 35 9.53 0.20 2.28
N ALA A 36 9.15 1.44 1.98
CA ALA A 36 8.96 2.47 2.99
C ALA A 36 7.92 1.99 4.02
N PRO A 37 8.21 2.10 5.33
CA PRO A 37 7.26 1.73 6.35
C PRO A 37 5.98 2.54 6.14
N ARG A 38 4.85 1.83 6.09
CA ARG A 38 3.56 2.51 6.07
C ARG A 38 3.42 3.27 7.37
N PRO A 39 2.89 4.48 7.33
CA PRO A 39 2.76 5.23 8.54
C PRO A 39 1.81 4.57 9.53
N SER A 40 2.12 4.70 10.81
CA SER A 40 1.28 4.22 11.88
C SER A 40 -0.05 4.97 11.87
N ALA A 41 -1.08 4.36 12.44
CA ALA A 41 -2.38 5.00 12.51
C ALA A 41 -2.34 6.29 13.35
N GLN A 42 -1.49 6.33 14.38
CA GLN A 42 -1.18 7.53 15.15
C GLN A 42 -0.52 8.63 14.30
N GLU A 43 0.41 8.29 13.40
CA GLU A 43 1.02 9.26 12.47
C GLU A 43 0.04 9.77 11.40
N ILE A 44 -1.01 9.00 11.09
CA ILE A 44 -2.09 9.44 10.19
C ILE A 44 -3.01 10.41 10.95
N ALA A 45 -3.38 10.07 12.19
CA ALA A 45 -4.16 10.93 13.07
C ALA A 45 -3.45 12.26 13.32
N GLU A 46 -2.16 12.24 13.62
CA GLU A 46 -1.38 13.46 13.86
C GLU A 46 -1.29 14.33 12.61
N ARG A 47 -1.08 13.74 11.43
CA ARG A 47 -1.09 14.50 10.18
C ARG A 47 -2.45 15.11 9.86
N HIS A 48 -3.53 14.41 10.21
CA HIS A 48 -4.86 14.95 10.05
C HIS A 48 -5.08 16.14 11.00
N LEU A 49 -4.69 16.00 12.26
CA LEU A 49 -4.75 17.09 13.25
C LEU A 49 -3.90 18.28 12.81
N GLN A 50 -2.67 18.06 12.37
CA GLN A 50 -1.79 19.12 11.88
C GLN A 50 -2.41 19.88 10.71
N ARG A 51 -3.03 19.17 9.76
CA ARG A 51 -3.76 19.82 8.66
C ARG A 51 -4.89 20.72 9.18
N LEU A 52 -5.65 20.25 10.17
CA LEU A 52 -6.71 21.06 10.78
C LEU A 52 -6.15 22.29 11.50
N VAL A 53 -5.00 22.15 12.18
CA VAL A 53 -4.30 23.28 12.81
C VAL A 53 -3.90 24.31 11.76
N ASP A 54 -3.28 23.86 10.67
CA ASP A 54 -2.75 24.73 9.63
C ASP A 54 -3.86 25.42 8.84
N GLU A 55 -4.94 24.70 8.50
CA GLU A 55 -6.04 25.22 7.68
C GLU A 55 -7.06 26.05 8.48
N LEU A 56 -7.26 25.74 9.77
CA LEU A 56 -8.27 26.40 10.62
C LEU A 56 -7.67 27.31 11.69
N ALA A 57 -6.34 27.43 11.75
CA ALA A 57 -5.61 28.19 12.77
C ALA A 57 -6.06 27.86 14.20
N LEU A 58 -6.13 26.56 14.53
CA LEU A 58 -6.63 26.10 15.83
C LEU A 58 -5.74 26.58 16.98
N THR A 59 -6.37 27.04 18.07
CA THR A 59 -5.67 27.37 19.30
C THR A 59 -5.18 26.11 20.03
N PRO A 60 -4.14 26.19 20.89
CA PRO A 60 -3.66 25.05 21.66
C PRO A 60 -4.76 24.36 22.47
N ALA A 61 -5.67 25.14 23.07
CA ALA A 61 -6.79 24.61 23.83
C ALA A 61 -7.79 23.82 22.95
N GLN A 62 -7.99 24.23 21.69
CA GLN A 62 -8.83 23.48 20.75
C GLN A 62 -8.15 22.19 20.30
N VAL A 63 -6.83 22.21 20.06
CA VAL A 63 -6.04 21.03 19.70
C VAL A 63 -6.15 19.95 20.78
N GLU A 64 -5.99 20.32 22.06
CA GLU A 64 -6.14 19.39 23.19
C GLU A 64 -7.53 18.75 23.26
N ARG A 65 -8.58 19.48 22.86
CA ARG A 65 -9.95 18.95 22.82
C ARG A 65 -10.24 18.08 21.60
N ILE A 66 -9.62 18.35 20.45
CA ILE A 66 -9.87 17.65 19.19
C ILE A 66 -9.04 16.36 19.09
N ARG A 67 -7.83 16.34 19.66
CA ARG A 67 -6.95 15.17 19.69
C ARG A 67 -7.65 13.86 20.10
N PRO A 68 -8.39 13.79 21.23
CA PRO A 68 -9.10 12.56 21.61
C PRO A 68 -10.25 12.20 20.66
N VAL A 69 -10.89 13.18 20.01
CA VAL A 69 -11.94 12.94 19.01
C VAL A 69 -11.37 12.17 17.82
N ILE A 70 -10.26 12.65 17.25
CA ILE A 70 -9.59 11.98 16.12
C ILE A 70 -9.11 10.57 16.53
N GLY A 71 -8.60 10.41 17.76
CA GLY A 71 -8.18 9.11 18.29
C GLY A 71 -9.33 8.10 18.38
N ALA A 72 -10.51 8.52 18.83
CA ALA A 72 -11.69 7.64 18.91
C ALA A 72 -12.14 7.13 17.54
N PHE A 73 -12.13 7.98 16.52
CA PHE A 73 -12.48 7.59 15.14
C PHE A 73 -11.55 6.50 14.57
N GLU A 74 -10.30 6.41 15.02
CA GLU A 74 -9.39 5.36 14.56
C GLU A 74 -9.89 3.96 14.98
N ALA A 75 -10.37 3.82 16.22
CA ALA A 75 -10.92 2.58 16.73
C ALA A 75 -12.19 2.18 15.95
N GLU A 76 -13.10 3.14 15.75
CA GLU A 76 -14.35 2.90 15.00
C GLU A 76 -14.08 2.50 13.55
N ILE A 77 -13.14 3.17 12.87
CA ILE A 77 -12.74 2.82 11.50
C ILE A 77 -12.13 1.41 11.46
N ARG A 78 -11.34 1.01 12.46
CA ARG A 78 -10.75 -0.32 12.54
C ARG A 78 -11.83 -1.39 12.65
N GLU A 79 -12.79 -1.21 13.54
CA GLU A 79 -13.91 -2.13 13.72
C GLU A 79 -14.81 -2.20 12.48
N ALA A 80 -15.13 -1.06 11.88
CA ALA A 80 -15.91 -1.01 10.65
C ALA A 80 -15.23 -1.78 9.51
N ARG A 81 -13.90 -1.62 9.37
CA ARG A 81 -13.10 -2.41 8.40
C ARG A 81 -13.17 -3.90 8.71
N GLN A 82 -13.00 -4.32 9.97
CA GLN A 82 -13.07 -5.74 10.33
C GLN A 82 -14.45 -6.34 10.01
N ARG A 83 -15.53 -5.65 10.36
CA ARG A 83 -16.89 -6.09 10.05
C ARG A 83 -17.11 -6.20 8.54
N ALA A 84 -16.71 -5.19 7.77
CA ALA A 84 -16.81 -5.20 6.31
C ALA A 84 -16.01 -6.36 5.70
N PHE A 85 -14.83 -6.68 6.25
CA PHE A 85 -14.00 -7.77 5.74
C PHE A 85 -14.66 -9.13 5.94
N THR A 86 -15.21 -9.38 7.13
CA THR A 86 -15.92 -10.63 7.41
C THR A 86 -17.11 -10.78 6.47
N GLY A 87 -17.89 -9.71 6.25
CA GLY A 87 -19.01 -9.72 5.31
C GLY A 87 -18.57 -9.99 3.86
N ILE A 88 -17.51 -9.34 3.38
CA ILE A 88 -17.00 -9.55 2.02
C ILE A 88 -16.50 -10.99 1.83
N ARG A 89 -15.80 -11.56 2.82
CA ARG A 89 -15.35 -12.97 2.78
C ARG A 89 -16.52 -13.93 2.63
N GLU A 90 -17.60 -13.67 3.35
CA GLU A 90 -18.81 -14.48 3.30
C GLU A 90 -19.48 -14.43 1.93
N ILE A 91 -19.63 -13.23 1.36
CA ILE A 91 -20.19 -13.04 0.02
C ILE A 91 -19.36 -13.77 -1.04
N ILE A 92 -18.03 -13.68 -0.96
CA ILE A 92 -17.13 -14.37 -1.89
C ILE A 92 -17.23 -15.89 -1.72
N ARG A 93 -17.36 -16.39 -0.50
CA ARG A 93 -17.56 -17.82 -0.23
C ARG A 93 -18.84 -18.32 -0.89
N GLU A 94 -19.96 -17.66 -0.63
CA GLU A 94 -21.26 -18.03 -1.21
C GLU A 94 -21.21 -18.01 -2.75
N MET A 95 -20.61 -16.96 -3.33
CA MET A 95 -20.41 -16.88 -4.78
C MET A 95 -19.62 -18.07 -5.31
N ASN A 96 -18.52 -18.45 -4.66
CA ASN A 96 -17.68 -19.57 -5.10
C ASN A 96 -18.41 -20.91 -4.99
N GLU A 97 -19.18 -21.14 -3.92
CA GLU A 97 -20.00 -22.35 -3.74
C GLU A 97 -21.03 -22.49 -4.87
N ARG A 98 -21.69 -21.38 -5.23
CA ARG A 98 -22.64 -21.35 -6.33
C ARG A 98 -21.98 -21.63 -7.68
N ILE A 99 -20.78 -21.12 -7.91
CA ILE A 99 -20.03 -21.41 -9.14
C ILE A 99 -19.63 -22.90 -9.16
N GLU A 100 -19.12 -23.44 -8.05
CA GLU A 100 -18.64 -24.82 -7.96
C GLU A 100 -19.74 -25.85 -8.26
N ALA A 101 -20.99 -25.55 -7.87
CA ALA A 101 -22.16 -26.37 -8.18
C ALA A 101 -22.39 -26.57 -9.69
N GLU A 102 -22.06 -25.56 -10.50
CA GLU A 102 -22.24 -25.57 -11.97
C GLU A 102 -21.04 -26.20 -12.72
N LEU A 103 -19.94 -26.51 -12.01
CA LEU A 103 -18.72 -27.02 -12.62
C LEU A 103 -18.67 -28.54 -12.70
N THR A 104 -18.09 -29.04 -13.78
CA THR A 104 -17.73 -30.46 -13.91
C THR A 104 -16.63 -30.83 -12.90
N PRO A 105 -16.49 -32.11 -12.50
CA PRO A 105 -15.45 -32.53 -11.56
C PRO A 105 -14.03 -32.11 -11.96
N ALA A 106 -13.71 -32.18 -13.26
CA ALA A 106 -12.41 -31.76 -13.79
C ALA A 106 -12.18 -30.24 -13.70
N GLN A 107 -13.23 -29.43 -13.80
CA GLN A 107 -13.14 -27.97 -13.67
C GLN A 107 -13.04 -27.51 -12.21
N ARG A 108 -13.60 -28.26 -11.26
CA ARG A 108 -13.56 -27.92 -9.82
C ARG A 108 -12.14 -27.84 -9.27
N GLU A 109 -11.27 -28.75 -9.69
CA GLU A 109 -9.88 -28.75 -9.25
C GLU A 109 -9.13 -27.49 -9.72
N ALA A 110 -9.31 -27.09 -10.98
CA ALA A 110 -8.75 -25.85 -11.52
C ALA A 110 -9.34 -24.60 -10.84
N PHE A 111 -10.65 -24.62 -10.54
CA PHE A 111 -11.34 -23.54 -9.87
C PHE A 111 -10.87 -23.37 -8.42
N SER A 112 -10.71 -24.45 -7.66
CA SER A 112 -10.17 -24.41 -6.29
C SER A 112 -8.78 -23.77 -6.23
N GLN A 113 -7.89 -24.14 -7.17
CA GLN A 113 -6.57 -23.51 -7.26
C GLN A 113 -6.65 -22.02 -7.61
N MET A 114 -7.62 -21.60 -8.43
CA MET A 114 -7.87 -20.19 -8.72
C MET A 114 -8.34 -19.42 -7.49
N CYS A 115 -9.32 -19.95 -6.75
CA CYS A 115 -9.84 -19.36 -5.52
C CYS A 115 -8.75 -19.21 -4.46
N GLN A 116 -7.88 -20.20 -4.27
CA GLN A 116 -6.77 -20.12 -3.32
C GLN A 116 -5.79 -18.99 -3.65
N ARG A 117 -5.45 -18.79 -4.93
CA ARG A 117 -4.57 -17.68 -5.36
C ARG A 117 -5.21 -16.32 -5.12
N GLU A 118 -6.49 -16.18 -5.46
CA GLU A 118 -7.23 -14.93 -5.27
C GLU A 118 -7.42 -14.62 -3.78
N PHE A 119 -7.70 -15.62 -2.95
CA PHE A 119 -7.79 -15.44 -1.50
C PHE A 119 -6.44 -15.03 -0.88
N ALA A 120 -5.32 -15.60 -1.32
CA ALA A 120 -3.99 -15.20 -0.87
C ALA A 120 -3.63 -13.75 -1.26
N ARG A 121 -4.03 -13.32 -2.48
CA ARG A 121 -3.88 -11.93 -2.93
C ARG A 121 -4.75 -10.98 -2.11
N PHE A 122 -6.00 -11.37 -1.87
CA PHE A 122 -6.91 -10.63 -1.03
C PHE A 122 -6.35 -10.51 0.39
N GLU A 123 -5.98 -11.61 1.05
CA GLU A 123 -5.29 -11.61 2.36
C GLU A 123 -4.09 -10.68 2.41
N THR A 124 -3.27 -10.65 1.35
CA THR A 124 -2.09 -9.78 1.28
C THR A 124 -2.48 -8.29 1.17
N PHE A 125 -3.48 -7.98 0.35
CA PHE A 125 -4.05 -6.64 0.25
C PHE A 125 -4.68 -6.17 1.56
N LEU A 126 -5.35 -7.10 2.25
CA LEU A 126 -6.00 -6.91 3.54
C LEU A 126 -5.00 -6.72 4.69
N LYS A 127 -3.99 -7.59 4.80
CA LYS A 127 -2.86 -7.46 5.75
C LYS A 127 -2.02 -6.22 5.46
N GLY A 128 -1.92 -5.81 4.18
CA GLY A 128 -1.30 -4.54 3.80
C GLY A 128 -2.04 -3.29 4.31
N ARG A 129 -3.36 -3.37 4.55
CA ARG A 129 -4.20 -2.30 5.14
C ARG A 129 -4.35 -2.40 6.65
N HIS A 130 -4.16 -3.58 7.25
CA HIS A 130 -4.04 -3.75 8.69
C HIS A 130 -2.61 -3.43 9.09
N GLY A 131 -2.36 -2.14 9.35
CA GLY A 131 -1.13 -1.67 9.97
C GLY A 131 -0.79 -2.59 11.14
N HIS A 132 0.33 -3.30 11.00
CA HIS A 132 0.96 -4.01 12.08
C HIS A 132 1.38 -2.92 13.07
N GLY A 133 0.46 -2.55 13.97
CA GLY A 133 0.77 -1.83 15.19
C GLY A 133 1.68 -2.75 15.98
N LYS A 134 2.99 -2.61 15.75
CA LYS A 134 3.99 -3.25 16.55
C LYS A 134 4.01 -2.49 17.87
N GLY A 135 3.12 -2.90 18.78
CA GLY A 135 3.31 -2.63 20.19
C GLY A 135 4.61 -3.30 20.59
N ARG A 136 5.66 -2.50 20.74
CA ARG A 136 6.79 -2.65 21.64
C ARG A 136 7.73 -1.47 21.49
#